data_AF-A0A7C3T534-F1
#
_entry.id   AF-A0A7C3T534-F1
#
_cell.length_a   1.000
_cell.length_b   1.000
_cell.length_c   1.000
_cell.angle_alpha   90.00
_cell.angle_beta   90.00
_cell.angle_gamma   90.00
#
_symmetry.space_group_name_H-M   'P 1'
#
loop_
_entity.id
_entity.type
_entity.pdbx_description
1 polymer ?
#
loop_
_entity_poly.entity_id
_entity_poly.type
_entity_poly.pdbx_seq_one_letter_code
_entity_poly.pdbx_strand_id
1 'polypeptide(L)'
;MRSFLETIAALLFGILIGAVIMALWGRDPWASYAALFQGAWGNARALASTLSRSLPFVLTGLTFAVGVRAGLFNIGAQGQM
;
A
#
# COMPACT_ATOMS: atom_id res chain seq x y z
N MET A 1 -13.96 -4.40 -15.95
CA MET A 1 -13.97 -5.69 -15.23
C MET A 1 -12.61 -6.40 -15.25
N ARG A 2 -11.96 -6.58 -16.41
CA ARG A 2 -10.63 -7.22 -16.48
C ARG A 2 -9.58 -6.59 -15.55
N SER A 3 -9.49 -5.26 -15.56
CA SER A 3 -8.58 -4.48 -14.69
C SER A 3 -8.82 -4.66 -13.18
N PHE A 4 -10.06 -4.88 -12.75
CA PHE A 4 -10.35 -5.05 -11.31
C PHE A 4 -9.91 -6.42 -10.81
N LEU A 5 -10.10 -7.46 -11.63
CA LEU A 5 -9.65 -8.82 -11.31
C LEU A 5 -8.12 -8.89 -11.26
N GLU A 6 -7.45 -8.21 -12.18
CA GLU A 6 -5.98 -8.07 -12.18
C GLU A 6 -5.47 -7.41 -10.90
N THR A 7 -6.11 -6.32 -10.44
CA THR A 7 -5.75 -5.66 -9.18
C THR A 7 -5.91 -6.57 -7.97
N ILE A 8 -7.03 -7.30 -7.87
CA ILE A 8 -7.26 -8.24 -6.77
C ILE A 8 -6.23 -9.38 -6.82
N ALA A 9 -5.97 -9.93 -8.01
CA ALA A 9 -4.96 -10.99 -8.17
C ALA A 9 -3.58 -10.50 -7.72
N ALA A 10 -3.15 -9.32 -8.15
CA ALA A 10 -1.87 -8.73 -7.74
C ALA A 10 -1.80 -8.52 -6.22
N LEU A 11 -2.87 -8.05 -5.59
CA LEU A 11 -2.95 -7.91 -4.14
C LEU A 11 -2.78 -9.25 -3.42
N LEU A 12 -3.50 -10.29 -3.86
CA LEU A 12 -3.41 -11.63 -3.28
C LEU A 12 -2.01 -12.23 -3.47
N PHE A 13 -1.40 -12.05 -4.65
CA PHE A 13 -0.02 -12.47 -4.89
C PHE A 13 0.97 -11.76 -3.98
N GLY A 14 0.82 -10.45 -3.74
CA GLY A 14 1.66 -9.70 -2.81
C GLY A 14 1.58 -10.23 -1.38
N ILE A 15 0.35 -10.51 -0.91
CA ILE A 15 0.13 -11.13 0.41
C ILE A 15 0.74 -12.54 0.45
N LEU A 16 0.58 -13.34 -0.60
CA LEU A 16 1.14 -14.69 -0.65
C LEU A 16 2.68 -14.67 -0.61
N ILE A 17 3.32 -13.83 -1.42
CA ILE A 17 4.78 -13.70 -1.45
C ILE A 17 5.30 -13.20 -0.11
N GLY A 18 4.65 -12.19 0.49
CA GLY A 18 5.00 -11.72 1.83
C GLY A 18 4.90 -12.82 2.89
N ALA A 19 3.86 -13.66 2.82
CA ALA A 19 3.70 -14.80 3.72
C ALA A 19 4.83 -15.81 3.58
N VAL A 20 5.21 -16.14 2.33
CA VAL A 20 6.33 -17.05 2.04
C VAL A 20 7.63 -16.48 2.60
N ILE A 21 7.91 -15.19 2.38
CA ILE A 21 9.11 -14.54 2.92
C ILE A 21 9.12 -14.61 4.45
N MET A 22 8.01 -14.30 5.12
CA MET A 22 7.95 -14.37 6.58
C MET A 22 8.20 -15.80 7.10
N ALA A 23 7.60 -16.80 6.44
CA ALA A 23 7.80 -18.20 6.78
C ALA A 23 9.27 -18.64 6.59
N LEU A 24 9.93 -18.21 5.52
CA LEU A 24 11.35 -18.49 5.26
C LEU A 24 12.28 -17.93 6.36
N TRP A 25 11.90 -16.83 7.00
CA TRP A 25 12.62 -16.24 8.14
C TRP A 25 12.16 -16.78 9.51
N GLY A 26 11.35 -17.84 9.53
CA GLY A 26 10.86 -18.46 10.77
C GLY A 26 9.84 -17.61 11.53
N ARG A 27 9.15 -16.68 10.86
CA ARG A 27 8.04 -15.92 11.44
C ARG A 27 6.71 -16.50 10.99
N ASP A 28 5.76 -16.60 11.93
CA ASP A 28 4.38 -16.95 11.60
C ASP A 28 3.76 -15.83 10.75
N PRO A 29 3.40 -16.10 9.47
CA PRO A 29 2.80 -15.10 8.61
C PRO A 29 1.47 -14.58 9.17
N TRP A 30 0.69 -15.44 9.84
CA TRP A 30 -0.62 -15.06 10.34
C TRP A 30 -0.51 -14.04 11.47
N ALA A 31 0.30 -14.34 12.50
CA ALA A 31 0.59 -13.39 13.58
C ALA A 31 1.20 -12.09 13.04
N SER A 32 2.05 -12.17 12.02
CA SER A 32 2.70 -11.00 11.43
C SER A 32 1.70 -10.09 10.69
N TYR A 33 0.79 -10.65 9.90
CA TYR A 33 -0.28 -9.87 9.27
C TYR A 33 -1.28 -9.32 10.29
N ALA A 34 -1.61 -10.09 11.33
CA ALA A 34 -2.45 -9.60 12.42
C ALA A 34 -1.81 -8.41 13.14
N ALA A 35 -0.50 -8.46 13.39
CA ALA A 35 0.26 -7.35 13.97
C ALA A 35 0.29 -6.13 13.04
N LEU A 36 0.43 -6.34 11.73
CA LEU A 36 0.38 -5.28 10.72
C LEU A 36 -0.98 -4.56 10.74
N PHE A 37 -2.08 -5.33 10.81
CA PHE A 37 -3.43 -4.80 10.90
C PHE A 37 -3.68 -4.05 12.21
N GLN A 38 -3.23 -4.59 13.35
CA GLN A 38 -3.28 -3.90 14.63
C GLN A 38 -2.43 -2.63 14.65
N GLY A 39 -1.26 -2.65 14.02
CA GLY A 39 -0.39 -1.47 13.91
C GLY A 39 -1.03 -0.34 13.09
N ALA A 40 -1.88 -0.67 12.14
CA ALA A 40 -2.56 0.30 11.30
C ALA A 40 -3.93 0.77 11.83
N TRP A 41 -4.72 -0.12 12.45
CA TRP A 41 -6.10 0.17 12.90
C TRP A 41 -6.35 -0.01 14.41
N GLY A 42 -5.37 -0.46 15.20
CA GLY A 42 -5.60 -0.91 16.57
C GLY A 42 -6.05 0.17 17.56
N ASN A 43 -5.83 1.46 17.24
CA ASN A 43 -6.36 2.60 18.01
C ASN A 43 -6.34 3.88 17.19
N ALA A 44 -6.89 4.98 17.74
CA ALA A 44 -6.96 6.28 17.07
C ALA A 44 -5.58 6.84 16.66
N ARG A 45 -4.52 6.61 17.47
CA ARG A 45 -3.16 7.08 17.14
C ARG A 45 -2.55 6.27 15.99
N ALA A 46 -2.75 4.95 15.99
CA ALA A 46 -2.34 4.05 14.91
C ALA A 46 -3.01 4.45 13.58
N LEU A 47 -4.32 4.70 13.62
CA LEU A 47 -5.07 5.15 12.45
C LEU A 47 -4.58 6.52 11.96
N ALA A 48 -4.41 7.49 12.87
CA ALA A 48 -3.89 8.81 12.52
C ALA A 48 -2.48 8.72 11.92
N SER A 49 -1.60 7.88 12.46
CA SER A 49 -0.25 7.67 11.89
C SER A 49 -0.31 7.06 10.50
N THR A 50 -1.16 6.05 10.31
CA THR A 50 -1.36 5.39 9.01
C THR A 50 -1.86 6.38 7.97
N LEU A 51 -2.88 7.17 8.29
CA LEU A 51 -3.40 8.21 7.41
C LEU A 51 -2.33 9.24 7.07
N SER A 52 -1.65 9.80 8.08
CA SER A 52 -0.58 10.78 7.87
C SER A 52 0.55 10.27 6.98
N ARG A 53 0.94 8.99 7.12
CA ARG A 53 1.96 8.36 6.27
C ARG A 53 1.45 8.01 4.86
N SER A 54 0.16 7.72 4.71
CA SER A 54 -0.44 7.37 3.41
C SER A 54 -0.79 8.59 2.56
N LEU A 55 -1.11 9.73 3.19
CA LEU A 55 -1.59 10.94 2.53
C LEU A 55 -0.65 11.42 1.41
N PRO A 56 0.68 11.47 1.59
CA PRO A 56 1.57 11.91 0.53
C PRO A 56 1.51 11.01 -0.71
N PHE A 57 1.36 9.69 -0.53
CA PHE A 57 1.20 8.74 -1.64
C PHE A 57 -0.13 8.92 -2.36
N VAL A 58 -1.23 9.10 -1.61
CA VAL A 58 -2.56 9.33 -2.20
C VAL A 58 -2.58 10.65 -2.99
N LEU A 59 -2.05 11.72 -2.41
CA LEU A 59 -1.98 13.03 -3.07
C LEU A 59 -1.07 12.98 -4.30
N THR A 60 0.04 12.25 -4.25
CA THR A 60 0.91 12.02 -5.42
C THR A 60 0.17 11.28 -6.54
N GLY A 61 -0.57 10.23 -6.22
CA GLY A 61 -1.40 9.53 -7.19
C GLY A 61 -2.47 10.44 -7.81
N LEU A 62 -3.07 11.31 -6.98
CA LEU A 62 -4.08 12.27 -7.43
C LEU A 62 -3.50 13.31 -8.40
N THR A 63 -2.34 13.92 -8.08
CA THR A 63 -1.71 14.90 -8.98
C THR A 63 -1.32 14.26 -10.31
N PHE A 64 -0.82 13.03 -10.29
CA PHE A 64 -0.47 12.29 -11.51
C PHE A 64 -1.70 11.98 -12.35
N ALA A 65 -2.80 11.54 -11.73
CA ALA A 65 -4.06 11.28 -12.43
C ALA A 65 -4.61 12.53 -13.12
N VAL A 66 -4.49 13.70 -12.49
CA VAL A 66 -4.87 14.99 -13.10
C VAL A 66 -3.90 15.39 -14.21
N GLY A 67 -2.59 15.29 -13.99
CA GLY A 67 -1.56 15.64 -14.98
C GLY A 67 -1.66 14.84 -16.28
N VAL A 68 -1.81 13.51 -16.16
CA VAL A 68 -2.01 12.61 -17.31
C VAL A 68 -3.26 13.00 -18.10
N ARG A 69 -4.36 13.34 -17.43
CA ARG A 69 -5.59 13.81 -18.11
C ARG A 69 -5.40 15.15 -18.83
N ALA A 70 -4.50 15.99 -18.35
CA ALA A 70 -4.16 17.28 -18.96
C ALA A 70 -3.07 17.19 -20.05
N GLY A 71 -2.54 16.00 -20.34
CA GLY A 71 -1.42 15.82 -21.27
C GLY A 71 -0.07 16.30 -20.72
N LEU A 72 0.02 16.54 -19.41
CA LEU A 72 1.23 16.97 -18.73
C LEU A 72 1.93 15.77 -18.11
N PHE A 73 3.22 15.61 -18.40
CA PHE A 73 4.05 14.60 -17.77
C PHE A 73 4.60 15.13 -16.44
N ASN A 74 4.32 14.43 -15.33
CA ASN A 74 4.88 14.75 -14.03
C ASN A 74 6.01 13.77 -13.69
N ILE A 75 7.22 14.26 -13.37
CA ILE A 75 8.37 13.44 -12.94
C ILE A 75 8.49 13.42 -11.40
N GLY A 76 7.86 14.39 -10.73
CA GLY A 76 7.91 14.60 -9.29
C GLY A 76 6.79 13.87 -8.56
N ALA A 77 7.18 12.78 -7.90
CA ALA A 77 6.39 12.04 -6.92
C ALA A 77 7.19 11.90 -5.62
N GLN A 78 6.64 11.24 -4.60
CA GLN A 78 7.25 10.98 -3.29
C GLN A 78 8.63 10.28 -3.28
N GLY A 79 9.22 9.89 -4.41
CA GLY A 79 10.50 9.15 -4.47
C GLY A 79 11.73 9.88 -3.90
N GLN A 80 11.56 11.06 -3.31
CA GLN A 80 12.60 11.86 -2.63
C GLN A 80 12.32 12.09 -1.13
N MET A 81 11.24 11.56 -0.55
CA MET A 81 10.95 11.65 0.89
C MET A 81 11.23 10.35 1.63
#